data_AF-A0A7L0QHG0-F1
#
_entry.id   AF-A0A7L0QHG0-F1
#
_cell.length_a   1.000
_cell.length_b   1.000
_cell.length_c   1.000
_cell.angle_alpha   90.00
_cell.angle_beta   90.00
_cell.angle_gamma   90.00
#
_symmetry.space_group_name_H-M   'P 1'
#
loop_
_entity.id
_entity.type
_entity.pdbx_description
1 polymer ?
#
loop_
_entity_poly.entity_id
_entity_poly.type
_entity_poly.pdbx_seq_one_letter_code
_entity_poly.pdbx_strand_id
1 'polypeptide(L)' 'QERVAELSGIPPEDQVLLHAGTPLDDEAVLGQSPLPEFTTLDLSTRLLGGKVHGSLARAGQVRGPTPKVAKQEKKKKK' A
#
# COMPACT_ATOMS: atom_id res chain seq x y z
N GLN A 1 -31.89 -9.41 10.28
CA GLN A 1 -30.79 -8.51 10.64
C GLN A 1 -29.83 -8.53 9.47
N GLU A 2 -29.57 -7.37 8.87
CA GLU A 2 -28.69 -7.24 7.71
C GLU A 2 -27.23 -7.18 8.18
N ARG A 3 -26.33 -7.88 7.48
CA ARG A 3 -24.91 -7.92 7.89
C ARG A 3 -24.20 -6.66 7.43
N VAL A 4 -23.22 -6.19 8.20
CA VAL A 4 -22.40 -5.01 7.86
C VAL A 4 -21.77 -5.13 6.46
N ALA A 5 -21.35 -6.33 6.06
CA ALA A 5 -20.84 -6.60 4.72
C ALA A 5 -21.87 -6.37 3.61
N GLU A 6 -23.14 -6.73 3.85
CA GLU A 6 -24.23 -6.53 2.88
C GLU A 6 -24.54 -5.03 2.73
N LEU A 7 -24.62 -4.32 3.85
CA LEU A 7 -24.89 -2.88 3.89
C LEU A 7 -23.79 -2.03 3.26
N SER A 8 -22.53 -2.39 3.49
CA SER A 8 -21.39 -1.66 2.96
C SER A 8 -21.07 -2.01 1.51
N GLY A 9 -21.49 -3.19 1.04
CA GLY A 9 -21.11 -3.72 -0.27
C GLY A 9 -19.62 -4.07 -0.39
N ILE A 10 -18.88 -4.08 0.72
CA ILE A 10 -17.46 -4.42 0.78
C ILE A 10 -17.35 -5.87 1.27
N PRO A 11 -16.59 -6.75 0.59
CA PRO A 11 -16.44 -8.11 1.05
C PRO A 11 -15.69 -8.16 2.40
N PRO A 12 -15.99 -9.11 3.31
CA PRO A 12 -15.42 -9.13 4.67
C PRO A 12 -13.88 -9.09 4.71
N GLU A 13 -13.22 -9.77 3.78
CA GLU A 13 -11.76 -9.82 3.67
C GLU A 13 -11.11 -8.46 3.36
N ASP A 14 -11.87 -7.55 2.73
CA ASP A 14 -11.42 -6.20 2.41
C ASP A 14 -11.84 -5.18 3.47
N GLN A 15 -12.65 -5.57 4.46
CA GLN A 15 -13.04 -4.67 5.55
C GLN A 15 -11.92 -4.53 6.58
N VAL A 16 -11.79 -3.33 7.12
CA VAL A 16 -10.95 -3.03 8.28
C VAL A 16 -11.80 -2.20 9.23
N LEU A 17 -11.97 -2.67 10.46
CA LEU A 17 -12.55 -1.87 11.53
C LEU A 17 -11.45 -1.10 12.24
N LEU A 18 -11.66 0.20 12.44
CA LEU A 18 -10.74 1.07 13.15
C LEU A 18 -11.42 1.69 14.36
N HIS A 19 -10.66 1.83 15.43
CA HIS A 19 -11.02 2.63 16.58
C HIS A 19 -9.97 3.74 16.76
N ALA A 20 -10.40 5.00 16.76
CA ALA A 20 -9.51 6.15 16.83
C ALA A 20 -8.36 6.09 15.79
N GLY A 21 -8.66 5.66 14.57
CA GLY A 21 -7.69 5.51 13.48
C GLY A 21 -6.75 4.31 13.60
N THR A 22 -6.90 3.45 14.62
CA THR A 22 -6.10 2.24 14.80
C THR A 22 -6.90 1.01 14.37
N PRO A 23 -6.39 0.15 13.47
CA PRO A 23 -7.08 -1.06 13.07
C PRO A 23 -7.22 -2.05 14.22
N LEU A 24 -8.37 -2.69 14.31
CA LEU A 24 -8.64 -3.78 15.25
C LEU A 24 -8.14 -5.12 14.67
N ASP A 25 -7.97 -6.10 15.56
CA ASP A 25 -7.64 -7.48 15.18
C ASP A 25 -8.86 -8.16 14.53
N ASP A 26 -8.63 -8.90 13.44
CA ASP A 26 -9.68 -9.58 12.68
C ASP A 26 -10.36 -10.67 13.51
N GLU A 27 -9.67 -11.25 14.50
CA GLU A 27 -10.22 -12.28 15.40
C GLU A 27 -10.87 -11.69 16.67
N ALA A 28 -10.85 -10.37 16.85
CA ALA A 28 -11.40 -9.73 18.04
C ALA A 28 -12.93 -9.71 18.04
N VAL A 29 -13.53 -10.18 19.13
CA VAL A 29 -14.97 -10.05 19.38
C VAL A 29 -15.23 -8.71 20.07
N LEU A 30 -15.90 -7.77 19.38
CA LEU A 30 -16.13 -6.40 19.88
C LEU A 30 -16.71 -6.33 21.30
N GLY A 31 -17.64 -7.22 21.65
CA GLY A 31 -18.25 -7.26 22.99
C GLY A 31 -17.34 -7.81 24.10
N GLN A 32 -16.17 -8.35 23.75
CA GLN A 32 -15.14 -8.83 24.66
C GLN A 32 -13.86 -7.98 24.61
N SER A 33 -13.76 -7.09 23.62
CA SER A 33 -12.67 -6.14 23.48
C SER A 33 -12.74 -5.05 24.56
N PRO A 34 -11.60 -4.49 25.01
CA PRO A 34 -11.55 -3.41 26.00
C PRO A 34 -11.94 -2.05 25.39
N LEU A 35 -12.95 -2.03 24.52
CA LEU A 35 -13.48 -0.81 23.90
C LEU A 35 -14.54 -0.19 24.83
N PRO A 36 -14.54 1.14 25.00
CA PRO A 36 -15.61 1.80 25.75
C PRO A 36 -16.98 1.52 25.12
N GLU A 37 -18.01 1.41 25.97
CA GLU A 37 -19.38 1.37 25.47
C GLU A 37 -19.68 2.63 24.64
N PHE A 38 -20.49 2.45 23.61
CA PHE A 38 -20.88 3.51 22.66
C PHE A 38 -19.72 4.16 21.91
N THR A 39 -18.55 3.49 21.83
CA THR A 39 -17.48 3.97 20.95
C THR A 39 -17.90 3.91 19.48
N THR A 40 -17.40 4.87 18.70
CA THR A 40 -17.57 4.88 17.25
C THR A 40 -16.45 4.08 16.61
N LEU A 41 -16.82 3.19 15.70
CA LEU A 41 -15.88 2.44 14.86
C LEU A 41 -15.99 2.93 13.42
N ASP A 42 -14.85 3.07 12.76
CA ASP A 42 -14.78 3.37 11.34
C ASP A 42 -14.63 2.07 10.56
N LEU A 43 -15.42 1.89 9.50
CA LEU A 43 -15.24 0.81 8.53
C LEU A 43 -14.53 1.36 7.30
N SER A 44 -13.35 0.82 7.01
CA SER A 44 -12.56 1.15 5.83
C SER A 44 -12.36 -0.08 4.94
N THR A 45 -11.96 0.15 3.68
CA THR A 45 -11.59 -0.90 2.74
C THR A 45 -10.07 -0.96 2.56
N ARG A 46 -9.51 -2.17 2.39
CA ARG A 46 -8.10 -2.37 2.06
C ARG A 46 -7.86 -1.94 0.60
N LEU A 47 -6.77 -1.20 0.37
CA LEU A 47 -6.35 -0.87 -0.99
C LEU A 47 -5.43 -1.97 -1.53
N LEU A 48 -5.83 -2.61 -2.62
CA LEU A 48 -4.96 -3.52 -3.36
C LEU A 48 -3.90 -2.72 -4.13
N GLY A 49 -2.63 -2.89 -3.79
CA GLY A 49 -1.48 -2.51 -4.63
C GLY A 49 -1.46 -1.05 -5.10
N GLY A 50 -0.96 -0.13 -4.26
CA GLY A 50 -0.66 1.23 -4.71
C GLY A 50 0.55 1.25 -5.66
N LYS A 51 0.47 2.06 -6.73
CA LYS A 51 1.67 2.45 -7.49
C LYS A 51 2.68 3.05 -6.49
N VAL A 52 3.73 2.31 -6.18
CA VAL A 52 4.86 2.83 -5.41
C VAL A 52 5.39 4.05 -6.18
N HIS A 53 5.42 5.22 -5.55
CA HIS A 53 5.88 6.45 -6.18
C HIS A 53 7.36 6.32 -6.52
N GLY A 54 7.64 5.86 -7.74
CA GLY A 54 8.97 5.44 -8.17
C GLY A 54 8.90 4.32 -9.21
N SER A 55 8.02 4.43 -10.21
CA SER A 55 7.97 3.43 -11.28
C SER A 55 9.34 3.33 -11.95
N LEU A 56 10.03 2.21 -11.77
CA LEU A 56 11.27 1.87 -12.49
C LEU A 56 11.04 1.67 -14.00
N ALA A 57 9.86 2.02 -14.51
CA ALA A 57 9.49 1.97 -15.92
C ALA A 57 10.48 2.68 -16.86
N ARG A 58 11.31 3.59 -16.32
CA ARG A 58 12.35 4.31 -17.09
C ARG A 58 13.78 3.94 -16.67
N ALA A 59 13.97 3.02 -15.72
CA ALA A 59 15.30 2.59 -15.31
C ALA A 59 16.01 1.92 -16.49
N GLY A 60 17.20 2.42 -16.83
CA GLY A 60 18.00 1.88 -17.93
C GLY A 60 17.62 2.33 -19.35
N GLN A 61 16.59 3.17 -19.54
CA GLN A 61 16.17 3.67 -20.86
C GLN A 61 17.33 4.26 -21.67
N VAL A 62 18.28 4.90 -20.99
CA VAL A 62 19.38 5.60 -21.66
C VAL A 62 20.55 4.66 -21.99
N ARG A 63 20.68 3.49 -21.32
CA ARG A 63 21.85 2.60 -21.49
C ARG A 63 21.85 1.86 -22.83
N GLY A 64 20.69 1.43 -23.33
CA GLY A 64 20.54 0.77 -24.63
C GLY A 64 20.80 1.69 -25.84
N PRO A 65 20.20 2.88 -25.93
CA PRO A 65 20.35 3.76 -27.08
C PRO A 65 21.68 4.52 -27.08
N THR A 66 22.40 4.64 -25.96
CA THR A 66 23.70 5.31 -25.97
C THR A 66 24.77 4.46 -26.65
N PRO A 67 25.42 4.93 -27.72
CA PRO A 67 26.53 4.23 -28.34
C PRO A 67 27.67 4.06 -27.33
N LYS A 68 28.18 2.83 -27.20
CA LYS A 68 29.27 2.52 -26.26
C LYS A 68 30.59 3.02 -26.83
N VAL A 69 30.98 4.24 -26.42
CA VAL A 69 32.27 4.82 -26.83
C VAL A 69 33.42 4.13 -26.09
N ALA A 70 34.37 3.60 -26.86
CA ALA A 70 35.61 3.05 -26.31
C ALA A 70 36.47 4.17 -25.71
N LYS A 71 37.17 3.87 -24.61
CA LYS A 71 38.04 4.82 -23.94
C LYS A 71 39.22 5.16 -24.86
N GLN A 72 39.26 6.39 -25.37
CA GLN A 72 40.43 6.87 -26.12
C GLN A 72 41.64 6.97 -25.18
N GLU A 73 42.76 6.37 -25.57
CA GLU A 73 44.04 6.61 -24.92
C GLU A 73 44.46 8.07 -25.14
N LYS A 74 44.29 8.89 -24.10
CA LYS A 74 44.86 10.24 -24.11
C LYS A 74 46.36 10.12 -23.99
N LYS A 75 47.10 10.63 -24.98
CA LYS A 75 48.54 10.85 -24.85
C LYS A 75 48.78 11.68 -23.59
N LYS A 76 49.57 11.12 -22.67
CA LYS A 76 50.02 11.79 -21.46
C LYS A 76 50.70 13.09 -21.88
N LYS A 77 50.14 14.25 -21.49
CA LYS A 77 50.83 15.53 -21.70
C LYS A 77 52.14 15.46 -20.90
N LYS A 78 53.25 15.70 -21.57
CA LYS A 78 54.55 15.92 -20.95
C LYS A 78 54.53 17.24 -20.19
#